data_AF-A0A7C4FQS4-F1
#
_entry.id   AF-A0A7C4FQS4-F1
#
_cell.length_a   1.000
_cell.length_b   1.000
_cell.length_c   1.000
_cell.angle_alpha   90.00
_cell.angle_beta   90.00
_cell.angle_gamma   90.00
#
_symmetry.space_group_name_H-M   'P 1'
#
loop_
_entity.id
_entity.type
_entity.pdbx_description
1 polymer ?
#
loop_
_entity_poly.entity_id
_entity_poly.type
_entity_poly.pdbx_seq_one_letter_code
_entity_poly.pdbx_strand_id
1 'polypeptide(L)'
;MRFTNVLIGILSMLLLAFSAEAGTYLSLEDETYDLLQRLEAEGVIESGLLSTKPLSYKEVLRLISEAENNAKDKSPFIQEIIKSLKERFKDKKALTDYIKPLDTAYIRYTYGDSKVQFFNYNMDGDDYKKGSNGRVGLISRAGVGWFSFYLNPELRFSEQDTKVVFKKGLPCP
;
A
#
# COMPACT_ATOMS: atom_id res chain seq x y z
N MET A 1 32.71 -7.15 24.20
CA MET A 1 31.35 -7.42 24.72
C MET A 1 30.55 -6.17 25.16
N ARG A 2 30.96 -4.94 24.77
CA ARG A 2 30.25 -3.69 25.12
C ARG A 2 29.54 -3.02 23.93
N PHE A 3 30.07 -3.17 22.70
CA PHE A 3 29.48 -2.59 21.49
C PHE A 3 28.17 -3.26 21.05
N THR A 4 28.04 -4.58 21.22
CA THR A 4 26.82 -5.33 20.88
C THR A 4 25.62 -4.88 21.69
N ASN A 5 25.81 -4.55 22.97
CA ASN A 5 24.72 -4.13 23.86
C ASN A 5 24.27 -2.70 23.59
N VAL A 6 25.19 -1.82 23.15
CA VAL A 6 24.85 -0.45 22.71
C VAL A 6 24.06 -0.51 21.39
N LEU A 7 24.45 -1.39 20.46
CA LEU A 7 23.75 -1.56 19.18
C LEU A 7 22.33 -2.10 19.38
N ILE A 8 22.14 -3.06 20.29
CA ILE A 8 20.82 -3.58 20.68
C ILE A 8 19.98 -2.50 21.36
N GLY A 9 20.60 -1.66 22.21
CA GLY A 9 19.92 -0.54 22.86
C GLY A 9 19.42 0.51 21.86
N ILE A 10 20.25 0.90 20.89
CA ILE A 10 19.88 1.84 19.83
C ILE A 10 18.78 1.25 18.93
N LEU A 11 18.88 -0.02 18.57
CA LEU A 11 17.88 -0.72 17.76
C LEU A 11 16.53 -0.83 18.48
N SER A 12 16.55 -1.09 19.79
CA SER A 12 15.33 -1.17 20.62
C SER A 12 14.68 0.20 20.84
N MET A 13 15.48 1.27 20.94
CA MET A 13 14.98 2.64 21.05
C MET A 13 14.38 3.15 19.73
N LEU A 14 14.91 2.70 18.59
CA LEU A 14 14.35 3.00 17.26
C LEU A 14 13.00 2.33 17.02
N LEU A 15 12.80 1.12 17.57
CA LEU A 15 11.55 0.35 17.45
C LEU A 15 10.39 0.94 18.26
N LEU A 16 10.68 1.75 19.29
CA LEU A 16 9.65 2.42 20.12
C LEU A 16 9.21 3.79 19.58
N ALA A 17 9.92 4.35 18.59
CA ALA A 17 9.67 5.71 18.10
C ALA A 17 8.58 5.83 17.01
N PHE A 18 8.01 4.71 16.54
CA PHE A 18 6.98 4.72 15.50
C PHE A 18 5.65 4.19 16.03
N SER A 19 4.92 5.04 16.74
CA SER A 19 3.47 4.91 16.88
C SER A 19 2.84 6.20 16.33
N ALA A 20 2.99 6.41 15.02
CA ALA A 20 2.14 7.35 14.31
C ALA A 20 0.78 6.66 14.12
N GLU A 21 -0.29 7.26 14.62
CA GLU A 21 -1.66 6.80 14.40
C GLU A 21 -2.00 7.01 12.91
N ALA A 22 -1.62 6.03 12.10
CA ALA A 22 -1.86 6.00 10.67
C ALA A 22 -3.30 5.51 10.41
N GLY A 23 -4.27 6.39 10.67
CA GLY A 23 -5.61 6.20 10.12
C GLY A 23 -5.50 6.12 8.59
N THR A 24 -5.99 5.04 8.00
CA THR A 24 -6.04 4.85 6.53
C THR A 24 -7.41 5.18 5.96
N TYR A 25 -8.41 5.29 6.83
CA TYR A 25 -9.83 5.42 6.49
C TYR A 25 -10.46 6.59 7.23
N LEU A 26 -11.43 7.21 6.56
CA LEU A 26 -12.26 8.27 7.10
C LEU A 26 -13.31 7.68 8.06
N SER A 27 -13.45 8.28 9.25
CA SER A 27 -14.47 7.87 10.23
C SER A 27 -15.87 8.00 9.65
N LEU A 28 -16.77 7.05 9.96
CA LEU A 28 -18.13 6.98 9.39
C LEU A 28 -19.00 8.22 9.66
N GLU A 29 -18.70 8.93 10.74
CA GLU A 29 -19.43 10.13 11.22
C GLU A 29 -18.78 11.43 10.74
N ASP A 30 -17.74 11.37 9.91
CA ASP A 30 -17.06 12.58 9.42
C ASP A 30 -17.91 13.33 8.40
N GLU A 31 -18.11 14.63 8.63
CA GLU A 31 -18.84 15.56 7.75
C GLU A 31 -18.31 15.63 6.31
N THR A 32 -17.07 15.17 6.08
CA THR A 32 -16.49 15.04 4.73
C THR A 32 -17.38 14.20 3.82
N TYR A 33 -18.11 13.20 4.34
CA TYR A 33 -19.06 12.44 3.53
C TYR A 33 -20.16 13.32 2.94
N ASP A 34 -20.73 14.23 3.74
CA ASP A 34 -21.83 15.10 3.29
C ASP A 34 -21.32 16.12 2.27
N LEU A 35 -20.10 16.64 2.47
CA LEU A 35 -19.45 17.52 1.52
C LEU A 35 -19.16 16.81 0.19
N LEU A 36 -18.65 15.57 0.22
CA LEU A 36 -18.42 14.77 -0.99
C LEU A 36 -19.74 14.45 -1.72
N GLN A 37 -20.80 14.11 -0.99
CA GLN A 37 -22.13 13.89 -1.58
C GLN A 37 -22.67 15.16 -2.22
N ARG A 38 -22.43 16.33 -1.62
CA ARG A 38 -22.81 17.61 -2.23
C ARG A 38 -22.06 17.86 -3.52
N LEU A 39 -20.76 17.60 -3.55
CA LEU A 39 -19.93 17.75 -4.75
C LEU A 39 -20.33 16.76 -5.86
N GLU A 40 -20.73 15.54 -5.51
CA GLU A 40 -21.31 14.56 -6.44
C GLU A 40 -22.66 15.05 -7.01
N ALA A 41 -23.56 15.54 -6.16
CA ALA A 41 -24.86 16.09 -6.58
C ALA A 41 -24.72 17.31 -7.51
N GLU A 42 -23.64 18.08 -7.37
CA GLU A 42 -23.32 19.23 -8.23
C GLU A 42 -22.61 18.81 -9.53
N GLY A 43 -22.38 17.51 -9.72
CA GLY A 43 -21.77 16.93 -10.91
C GLY A 43 -20.30 17.31 -11.09
N VAL A 44 -19.57 17.61 -10.00
CA VAL A 44 -18.12 17.79 -10.07
C VAL A 44 -17.35 16.53 -9.69
N ILE A 45 -18.01 15.60 -9.00
CA ILE A 45 -17.56 14.24 -8.79
C ILE A 45 -18.51 13.33 -9.56
N GLU A 46 -17.99 12.60 -10.53
CA GLU A 46 -18.75 11.66 -11.37
C GLU A 46 -18.39 10.21 -11.06
N SER A 47 -17.16 9.98 -10.58
CA SER A 47 -16.65 8.64 -10.29
C SER A 47 -16.84 8.18 -8.84
N GLY A 48 -17.62 8.92 -8.06
CA GLY A 48 -17.84 8.66 -6.64
C GLY A 48 -18.60 7.35 -6.39
N LEU A 49 -18.05 6.49 -5.52
CA LEU A 49 -18.77 5.35 -4.93
C LEU A 49 -19.04 5.60 -3.44
N LEU A 50 -19.68 6.74 -3.15
CA LEU A 50 -19.89 7.25 -1.78
C LEU A 50 -20.82 6.39 -0.91
N SER A 51 -21.49 5.40 -1.51
CA SER A 51 -22.25 4.35 -0.82
C SER A 51 -21.36 3.30 -0.13
N THR A 52 -20.07 3.24 -0.47
CA THR A 52 -19.13 2.22 0.01
C THR A 52 -18.27 2.81 1.13
N LYS A 53 -18.79 2.75 2.36
CA LYS A 53 -18.09 3.27 3.55
C LYS A 53 -17.35 2.15 4.31
N PRO A 54 -16.24 2.44 5.01
CA PRO A 54 -15.55 3.74 5.06
C PRO A 54 -14.65 3.99 3.84
N LEU A 55 -14.57 5.24 3.39
CA LEU A 55 -13.64 5.63 2.33
C LEU A 55 -12.21 5.71 2.85
N SER A 56 -11.26 5.25 2.05
CA SER A 56 -9.83 5.46 2.35
C SER A 56 -9.46 6.93 2.16
N TYR A 57 -8.47 7.44 2.89
CA TYR A 57 -7.96 8.80 2.66
C TYR A 57 -7.41 8.98 1.25
N LYS A 58 -6.86 7.92 0.64
CA LYS A 58 -6.45 7.92 -0.77
C LYS A 58 -7.63 8.22 -1.68
N GLU A 59 -8.77 7.57 -1.44
CA GLU A 59 -9.99 7.78 -2.22
C GLU A 59 -10.58 9.17 -2.01
N VAL A 60 -10.62 9.66 -0.76
CA VAL A 60 -11.06 11.04 -0.47
C VAL A 60 -10.21 12.06 -1.23
N LEU A 61 -8.88 11.92 -1.20
CA LEU A 61 -7.97 12.81 -1.92
C LEU A 61 -8.15 12.72 -3.45
N ARG A 62 -8.40 11.52 -3.98
CA ARG A 62 -8.70 11.31 -5.40
C ARG A 62 -9.97 12.06 -5.81
N LEU A 63 -11.04 11.95 -5.03
CA LEU A 63 -12.33 12.61 -5.28
C LEU A 63 -12.22 14.13 -5.17
N ILE A 64 -11.45 14.65 -4.21
CA ILE A 64 -11.17 16.10 -4.11
C ILE A 64 -10.42 16.59 -5.35
N SER A 65 -9.45 15.83 -5.85
CA SER A 65 -8.70 16.20 -7.06
C SER A 65 -9.57 16.17 -8.32
N GLU A 66 -10.50 15.22 -8.42
CA GLU A 66 -11.49 15.17 -9.50
C GLU A 66 -12.42 16.39 -9.46
N ALA A 67 -12.97 16.69 -8.28
CA ALA A 67 -13.82 17.85 -8.07
C ALA A 67 -13.11 19.15 -8.48
N GLU A 68 -11.85 19.32 -8.08
CA GLU A 68 -11.03 20.48 -8.47
C GLU A 68 -10.89 20.63 -9.98
N ASN A 69 -10.62 19.53 -10.69
CA ASN A 69 -10.46 19.55 -12.14
C ASN A 69 -11.77 19.93 -12.87
N ASN A 70 -12.91 19.53 -12.29
CA ASN A 70 -14.24 19.72 -12.88
C ASN A 70 -14.95 21.01 -12.43
N ALA A 71 -14.43 21.74 -11.43
CA ALA A 71 -15.12 22.88 -10.80
C ALA A 71 -14.83 24.26 -11.43
N LYS A 72 -14.12 24.32 -12.57
CA LYS A 72 -13.68 25.59 -13.19
C LYS A 72 -14.83 26.58 -13.45
N ASP A 73 -15.98 26.08 -13.88
CA ASP A 73 -17.16 26.90 -14.22
C ASP A 73 -18.28 26.81 -13.17
N LYS A 74 -17.99 26.26 -11.99
CA LYS A 74 -18.96 26.08 -10.91
C LYS A 74 -18.99 27.30 -9.99
N SER A 75 -20.03 27.37 -9.15
CA SER A 75 -20.23 28.52 -8.28
C SER A 75 -19.07 28.72 -7.29
N PRO A 76 -18.81 29.97 -6.84
CA PRO A 76 -17.78 30.24 -5.83
C PRO A 76 -17.94 29.41 -4.55
N PHE A 77 -19.18 29.07 -4.21
CA PHE A 77 -19.49 28.22 -3.07
C PHE A 77 -18.90 26.81 -3.22
N ILE A 78 -19.07 26.19 -4.40
CA ILE A 78 -18.49 24.86 -4.68
C ILE A 78 -16.97 24.91 -4.66
N GLN A 79 -16.39 25.96 -5.22
CA GLN A 79 -14.93 26.15 -5.21
C GLN A 79 -14.39 26.28 -3.77
N GLU A 80 -15.10 26.99 -2.89
CA GLU A 80 -14.69 27.12 -1.49
C GLU A 80 -14.83 25.80 -0.70
N ILE A 81 -15.85 24.98 -0.98
CA ILE A 81 -15.94 23.62 -0.40
C ILE A 81 -14.71 22.79 -0.79
N ILE A 82 -14.36 22.76 -2.07
CA ILE A 82 -13.21 21.98 -2.57
C ILE A 82 -11.92 22.48 -1.91
N LYS A 83 -11.74 23.80 -1.82
CA LYS A 83 -10.58 24.42 -1.18
C LYS A 83 -10.49 24.09 0.31
N SER A 84 -11.61 24.12 1.04
CA SER A 84 -11.69 23.74 2.45
C SER A 84 -11.29 22.27 2.66
N LEU A 85 -11.81 21.36 1.82
CA LEU A 85 -11.45 19.95 1.83
C LEU A 85 -9.96 19.75 1.52
N LYS A 86 -9.40 20.47 0.55
CA LYS A 86 -7.96 20.41 0.23
C LYS A 86 -7.10 20.79 1.41
N GLU A 87 -7.43 21.87 2.11
CA GLU A 87 -6.64 22.30 3.27
C GLU A 87 -6.77 21.30 4.42
N ARG A 88 -7.99 20.78 4.68
CA ARG A 88 -8.24 19.76 5.70
C ARG A 88 -7.42 18.48 5.50
N PHE A 89 -7.26 18.03 4.26
CA PHE A 89 -6.56 16.78 3.93
C PHE A 89 -5.12 16.96 3.45
N LYS A 90 -4.58 18.18 3.51
CA LYS A 90 -3.22 18.52 3.07
C LYS A 90 -2.15 17.65 3.73
N ASP A 91 -2.25 17.45 5.04
CA ASP A 91 -1.30 16.63 5.81
C ASP A 91 -1.51 15.13 5.59
N LYS A 92 -2.72 14.73 5.16
CA LYS A 92 -3.06 13.34 4.84
C LYS A 92 -2.52 12.91 3.46
N LYS A 93 -2.16 13.87 2.60
CA LYS A 93 -1.46 13.59 1.33
C LYS A 93 -0.09 12.95 1.57
N ALA A 94 0.60 13.35 2.64
CA ALA A 94 1.86 12.71 3.04
C ALA A 94 1.66 11.29 3.57
N LEU A 95 0.44 10.90 3.98
CA LEU A 95 0.10 9.54 4.41
C LEU A 95 -0.28 8.62 3.23
N THR A 96 -0.69 9.17 2.09
CA THR A 96 -0.90 8.39 0.86
C THR A 96 0.40 8.07 0.17
N ASP A 97 1.37 8.97 0.27
CA ASP A 97 2.73 8.70 -0.14
C ASP A 97 3.40 7.83 0.93
N TYR A 98 4.06 6.76 0.51
CA TYR A 98 4.76 5.87 1.42
C TYR A 98 6.09 5.44 0.82
N ILE A 99 7.09 5.30 1.67
CA ILE A 99 8.35 4.67 1.34
C ILE A 99 8.60 3.63 2.42
N LYS A 100 8.53 2.36 2.03
CA LYS A 100 8.79 1.22 2.90
C LYS A 100 9.98 0.44 2.34
N PRO A 101 11.21 0.79 2.75
CA PRO A 101 12.43 0.10 2.30
C PRO A 101 12.39 -1.39 2.65
N LEU A 102 11.75 -1.73 3.77
CA LEU A 102 11.41 -3.09 4.16
C LEU A 102 9.97 -3.09 4.67
N ASP A 103 9.07 -3.64 3.86
CA ASP A 103 7.66 -3.79 4.20
C ASP A 103 7.36 -5.18 4.75
N THR A 104 7.99 -6.23 4.21
CA THR A 104 7.84 -7.60 4.71
C THR A 104 9.10 -8.40 4.49
N ALA A 105 9.52 -9.16 5.50
CA ALA A 105 10.48 -10.24 5.36
C ALA A 105 9.76 -11.57 5.60
N TYR A 106 10.03 -12.58 4.77
CA TYR A 106 9.40 -13.89 4.90
C TYR A 106 10.37 -15.03 4.66
N ILE A 107 10.11 -16.14 5.35
CA ILE A 107 10.78 -17.42 5.18
C ILE A 107 9.70 -18.47 4.95
N ARG A 108 9.88 -19.34 3.96
CA ARG A 108 8.96 -20.43 3.65
C ARG A 108 9.73 -21.72 3.43
N TYR A 109 9.14 -22.84 3.82
CA TYR A 109 9.69 -24.18 3.63
C TYR A 109 8.59 -25.13 3.15
N THR A 110 8.93 -26.02 2.23
CA THR A 110 8.00 -26.99 1.64
C THR A 110 8.78 -28.24 1.21
N TYR A 111 8.29 -29.42 1.57
CA TYR A 111 8.86 -30.69 1.13
C TYR A 111 7.93 -31.36 0.10
N GLY A 112 8.48 -31.85 -1.02
CA GLY A 112 7.71 -32.51 -2.08
C GLY A 112 8.26 -33.89 -2.43
N ASP A 113 7.45 -34.94 -2.31
CA ASP A 113 7.90 -36.34 -2.47
C ASP A 113 7.82 -36.87 -3.93
N SER A 114 7.01 -36.25 -4.79
CA SER A 114 6.86 -36.59 -6.21
C SER A 114 6.88 -35.35 -7.11
N LYS A 115 6.90 -35.48 -8.45
CA LYS A 115 6.69 -34.34 -9.35
C LYS A 115 5.25 -33.84 -9.14
N VAL A 116 5.07 -32.92 -8.19
CA VAL A 116 3.78 -32.36 -7.75
C VAL A 116 3.22 -31.42 -8.83
N GLN A 117 3.00 -31.94 -10.03
CA GLN A 117 2.36 -31.21 -11.13
C GLN A 117 0.83 -31.32 -11.07
N PHE A 118 0.27 -32.29 -10.33
CA PHE A 118 -1.16 -32.61 -10.38
C PHE A 118 -2.09 -31.83 -9.44
N PHE A 119 -1.57 -31.07 -8.46
CA PHE A 119 -2.40 -30.26 -7.54
C PHE A 119 -2.15 -28.73 -7.64
N ASN A 120 -1.31 -28.27 -8.56
CA ASN A 120 -0.75 -26.91 -8.57
C ASN A 120 -1.15 -26.10 -9.81
N TYR A 121 -2.46 -25.96 -10.06
CA TYR A 121 -2.95 -24.94 -10.99
C TYR A 121 -2.97 -23.59 -10.25
N ASN A 122 -1.97 -22.75 -10.50
CA ASN A 122 -1.81 -21.36 -10.01
C ASN A 122 -0.99 -21.14 -8.72
N MET A 123 0.32 -21.36 -8.79
CA MET A 123 1.32 -21.00 -7.76
C MET A 123 2.17 -19.79 -8.20
N ASP A 124 1.59 -18.74 -8.81
CA ASP A 124 2.33 -17.55 -9.30
C ASP A 124 3.57 -17.88 -10.18
N GLY A 125 3.52 -18.99 -10.93
CA GLY A 125 4.64 -19.46 -11.76
C GLY A 125 5.78 -20.14 -10.98
N ASP A 126 5.52 -20.62 -9.76
CA ASP A 126 6.53 -21.28 -8.92
C ASP A 126 6.67 -22.78 -9.25
N ASP A 127 7.91 -23.20 -9.56
CA ASP A 127 8.28 -24.59 -9.80
C ASP A 127 8.94 -25.19 -8.54
N TYR A 128 8.27 -26.16 -7.91
CA TYR A 128 8.78 -26.87 -6.73
C TYR A 128 9.44 -28.18 -7.16
N LYS A 129 10.69 -28.38 -6.72
CA LYS A 129 11.42 -29.62 -7.01
C LYS A 129 11.09 -30.72 -6.01
N LYS A 130 11.37 -31.97 -6.38
CA LYS A 130 11.34 -33.08 -5.43
C LYS A 130 12.36 -32.85 -4.32
N GLY A 131 12.01 -33.17 -3.09
CA GLY A 131 12.80 -32.98 -1.88
C GLY A 131 12.47 -31.68 -1.16
N SER A 132 13.45 -31.19 -0.41
CA SER A 132 13.36 -29.99 0.41
C SER A 132 13.44 -28.73 -0.45
N ASN A 133 12.47 -27.82 -0.31
CA ASN A 133 12.46 -26.51 -0.95
C ASN A 133 12.28 -25.45 0.13
N GLY A 134 13.06 -24.39 0.11
CA GLY A 134 12.81 -23.24 0.94
C GLY A 134 13.09 -21.92 0.24
N ARG A 135 12.59 -20.86 0.87
CA ARG A 135 12.57 -19.52 0.30
C ARG A 135 12.80 -18.50 1.40
N VAL A 136 13.57 -17.48 1.06
CA VAL A 136 13.72 -16.27 1.87
C VAL A 136 13.51 -15.09 0.93
N GLY A 137 12.62 -14.18 1.30
CA GLY A 137 12.37 -13.00 0.48
C GLY A 137 12.12 -11.74 1.32
N LEU A 138 12.33 -10.61 0.66
CA LEU A 138 12.10 -9.28 1.20
C LEU A 138 11.19 -8.53 0.24
N ILE A 139 10.24 -7.76 0.77
CA ILE A 139 9.36 -6.91 -0.03
C ILE A 139 9.66 -5.46 0.33
N SER A 140 9.95 -4.66 -0.69
CA SER A 140 10.14 -3.21 -0.60
C SER A 140 9.12 -2.52 -1.49
N ARG A 141 8.46 -1.49 -0.98
CA ARG A 141 7.42 -0.77 -1.73
C ARG A 141 7.51 0.73 -1.50
N ALA A 142 7.25 1.50 -2.54
CA ALA A 142 7.07 2.93 -2.44
C ALA A 142 5.93 3.39 -3.36
N GLY A 143 5.19 4.40 -2.93
CA GLY A 143 4.24 5.14 -3.74
C GLY A 143 4.40 6.61 -3.41
N VAL A 144 4.72 7.44 -4.39
CA VAL A 144 4.84 8.90 -4.23
C VAL A 144 4.17 9.56 -5.44
N GLY A 145 2.97 10.11 -5.24
CA GLY A 145 2.16 10.67 -6.31
C GLY A 145 1.91 9.66 -7.44
N TRP A 146 2.41 9.97 -8.64
CA TRP A 146 2.27 9.14 -9.86
C TRP A 146 3.33 8.05 -9.98
N PHE A 147 4.37 8.07 -9.14
CA PHE A 147 5.43 7.07 -9.15
C PHE A 147 5.12 5.98 -8.13
N SER A 148 5.14 4.72 -8.54
CA SER A 148 5.08 3.58 -7.64
C SER A 148 6.18 2.58 -7.96
N PHE A 149 6.66 1.90 -6.93
CA PHE A 149 7.75 0.96 -7.01
C PHE A 149 7.50 -0.24 -6.10
N TYR A 150 7.85 -1.42 -6.62
CA TYR A 150 7.77 -2.69 -5.93
C TYR A 150 9.01 -3.52 -6.24
N LEU A 151 9.72 -3.95 -5.20
CA LEU A 151 10.80 -4.94 -5.28
C LEU A 151 10.48 -6.12 -4.39
N ASN A 152 10.73 -7.31 -4.92
CA ASN A 152 10.64 -8.56 -4.16
C ASN A 152 11.77 -9.50 -4.57
N PRO A 153 13.01 -9.25 -4.10
CA PRO A 153 14.08 -10.22 -4.20
C PRO A 153 13.76 -11.43 -3.33
N GLU A 154 13.77 -12.61 -3.95
CA GLU A 154 13.52 -13.89 -3.31
C GLU A 154 14.66 -14.86 -3.63
N LEU A 155 15.32 -15.38 -2.61
CA LEU A 155 16.25 -16.49 -2.72
C LEU A 155 15.48 -17.79 -2.55
N ARG A 156 15.54 -18.68 -3.54
CA ARG A 156 14.94 -20.01 -3.52
C ARG A 156 16.04 -21.05 -3.49
N PHE A 157 15.94 -21.98 -2.54
CA PHE A 157 16.83 -23.12 -2.44
C PHE A 157 16.02 -24.40 -2.55
N SER A 158 16.55 -25.34 -3.32
CA SER A 158 16.13 -26.73 -3.35
C SER A 158 17.36 -27.60 -3.21
N GLU A 159 17.20 -28.88 -2.85
CA GLU A 159 18.32 -29.83 -2.76
C GLU A 159 19.20 -29.90 -4.02
N GLN A 160 18.64 -29.55 -5.19
CA GLN A 160 19.33 -29.66 -6.48
C GLN A 160 19.75 -28.31 -7.09
N ASP A 161 19.28 -27.18 -6.55
CA ASP A 161 19.36 -25.89 -7.26
C ASP A 161 19.09 -24.72 -6.32
N THR A 162 19.82 -23.62 -6.49
CA THR A 162 19.62 -22.37 -5.75
C THR A 162 19.51 -21.23 -6.76
N LYS A 163 18.43 -20.46 -6.67
CA LYS A 163 18.10 -19.41 -7.62
C LYS A 163 17.66 -18.14 -6.91
N VAL A 164 18.13 -17.01 -7.42
CA VAL A 164 17.60 -15.69 -7.04
C VAL A 164 16.54 -15.31 -8.05
N VAL A 165 15.36 -14.96 -7.57
CA VAL A 165 14.22 -14.55 -8.39
C VAL A 165 13.80 -13.16 -7.97
N PHE A 166 13.58 -12.28 -8.95
CA PHE A 166 12.94 -10.99 -8.73
C PHE A 166 11.49 -11.12 -9.20
N LYS A 167 10.54 -11.18 -8.26
CA LYS A 167 9.12 -11.18 -8.64
C LYS A 167 8.76 -9.79 -9.17
N LYS A 168 8.19 -9.73 -10.38
CA LYS A 168 7.66 -8.49 -10.94
C LYS A 168 6.41 -8.11 -10.16
N GLY A 169 6.40 -6.91 -9.58
CA GLY A 169 5.16 -6.29 -9.12
C GLY A 169 4.48 -5.65 -10.32
N LEU A 170 3.20 -5.94 -10.55
CA LEU A 170 2.39 -5.10 -11.41
C LEU A 170 2.21 -3.77 -10.67
N PRO A 171 2.44 -2.60 -11.29
CA PRO A 171 2.03 -1.35 -10.70
C PRO A 171 0.52 -1.44 -10.46
N CYS A 172 0.08 -1.26 -9.22
CA CYS A 172 -1.35 -1.08 -8.97
C CYS A 172 -1.81 0.17 -9.71
N PRO A 173 -2.91 0.11 -10.49
CA PRO A 173 -3.49 1.32 -11.09
C PRO A 173 -3.88 2.36 -10.04
#